data_AF-A0A4U9YAL6-F1
#
_entry.id   AF-A0A4U9YAL6-F1
#
_cell.length_a   1.000
_cell.length_b   1.000
_cell.length_c   1.000
_cell.angle_alpha   90.00
_cell.angle_beta   90.00
_cell.angle_gamma   90.00
#
_symmetry.space_group_name_H-M   'P 1'
#
loop_
_entity.id
_entity.type
_entity.pdbx_description
1 polymer ?
#
loop_
_entity_poly.entity_id
_entity_poly.type
_entity_poly.pdbx_seq_one_letter_code
_entity_poly.pdbx_strand_id
1 'polypeptide(L)'
;MASDGWGNLTNVIMPILIGVIIIAIFIRRQLTLEQPFLDIRVFKVKQFSVTTLAIALSMMAMMGVEMMLPLYLQNVHGLSALDSGLVLLPGALIMGIISPLAGSAYDKVGARRLALIGFTILGIGTIPFIFLTGTTPDHYITLLYAVRMFGIAMIMMPLTASAMSALPPHEAAHGTASNNTARQIASAIVVALLSSVTQNVINNNKPSKLLQEQNPLEYASQLLDASLKGFHTSFAIGLSFAIIGFVVALFLRRGKIIEVEKEL
;
A
#
# COMPACT_ATOMS: atom_id res chain seq x y z
N MET A 1 -14.95 11.33 -10.13
CA MET A 1 -14.95 9.89 -10.49
C MET A 1 -14.07 9.72 -11.72
N ALA A 2 -13.20 8.72 -11.77
CA ALA A 2 -12.33 8.47 -12.92
C ALA A 2 -13.17 7.95 -14.10
N SER A 3 -13.72 8.87 -14.89
CA SER A 3 -14.56 8.57 -16.06
C SER A 3 -13.75 8.27 -17.32
N ASP A 4 -12.51 8.75 -17.37
CA ASP A 4 -11.65 8.68 -18.54
C ASP A 4 -10.74 7.44 -18.50
N GLY A 5 -10.69 6.69 -19.61
CA GLY A 5 -9.82 5.53 -19.76
C GLY A 5 -8.33 5.89 -19.85
N TRP A 6 -7.45 4.92 -19.60
CA TRP A 6 -5.98 5.10 -19.59
C TRP A 6 -5.37 5.64 -20.89
N GLY A 7 -6.06 5.49 -22.03
CA GLY A 7 -5.64 6.05 -23.31
C GLY A 7 -5.97 7.54 -23.49
N ASN A 8 -6.71 8.16 -22.57
CA ASN A 8 -7.03 9.58 -22.64
C ASN A 8 -5.78 10.42 -22.35
N LEU A 9 -5.22 10.98 -23.42
CA LEU A 9 -3.97 11.75 -23.37
C LEU A 9 -4.11 12.96 -22.43
N THR A 10 -5.22 13.69 -22.49
CA THR A 10 -5.41 14.96 -21.79
C THR A 10 -5.68 14.78 -20.31
N ASN A 11 -6.51 13.81 -19.93
CA ASN A 11 -7.02 13.68 -18.56
C ASN A 11 -6.26 12.66 -17.72
N VAL A 12 -5.47 11.77 -18.34
CA VAL A 12 -4.72 10.71 -17.63
C VAL A 12 -3.22 10.82 -17.90
N ILE A 13 -2.80 10.77 -19.16
CA ILE A 13 -1.36 10.69 -19.50
C ILE A 13 -0.66 12.03 -19.21
N MET A 14 -1.24 13.16 -19.61
CA MET A 14 -0.67 14.50 -19.41
C MET A 14 -0.46 14.83 -17.92
N PRO A 15 -1.43 14.63 -17.00
CA PRO A 15 -1.20 14.83 -15.57
C PRO A 15 -0.10 13.92 -15.00
N ILE A 16 0.00 12.67 -15.44
CA ILE A 16 1.07 11.75 -15.04
C ILE A 16 2.43 12.29 -15.51
N LEU A 17 2.56 12.68 -16.77
CA LEU A 17 3.79 13.24 -17.32
C LEU A 17 4.19 14.53 -16.62
N ILE A 18 3.24 15.45 -16.40
CA ILE A 18 3.46 16.69 -15.64
C ILE A 18 3.93 16.36 -14.21
N GLY A 19 3.28 15.40 -13.54
CA GLY A 19 3.68 14.94 -12.21
C GLY A 19 5.11 14.42 -12.17
N VAL A 20 5.48 13.56 -13.13
CA VAL A 20 6.85 13.03 -13.26
C VAL A 20 7.86 14.16 -13.50
N ILE A 21 7.52 15.12 -14.37
CA ILE A 21 8.38 16.29 -14.65
C ILE A 21 8.56 17.15 -13.39
N ILE A 22 7.49 17.43 -12.66
CA ILE A 22 7.56 18.22 -11.40
C ILE A 22 8.43 17.50 -10.37
N ILE A 23 8.26 16.19 -10.20
CA ILE A 23 9.09 15.38 -9.30
C ILE A 23 10.56 15.44 -9.74
N ALA A 24 10.85 15.30 -11.03
CA ALA A 24 12.21 15.38 -11.55
C ALA A 24 12.85 16.76 -11.33
N ILE A 25 12.10 17.85 -11.55
CA ILE A 25 12.54 19.22 -11.28
C ILE A 25 12.79 19.41 -9.78
N PHE A 26 11.90 18.92 -8.93
CA PHE A 26 12.05 18.98 -7.48
C PHE A 26 13.31 18.24 -7.01
N ILE A 27 13.53 17.01 -7.46
CA ILE A 27 14.73 16.21 -7.19
C ILE A 27 15.98 16.97 -7.62
N ARG A 28 16.02 17.48 -8.86
CA ARG A 28 17.16 18.25 -9.37
C ARG A 28 17.44 19.48 -8.49
N ARG A 29 16.40 20.24 -8.13
CA ARG A 29 16.52 21.43 -7.29
C ARG A 29 17.06 21.09 -5.91
N GLN A 30 16.57 20.04 -5.26
CA GLN A 30 17.06 19.63 -3.94
C GLN A 30 18.53 19.19 -3.97
N LEU A 31 19.00 18.57 -5.07
CA LEU A 31 20.41 18.21 -5.21
C LEU A 31 21.36 19.40 -5.40
N THR A 32 20.86 20.52 -5.93
CA THR A 32 21.67 21.72 -6.23
C THR A 32 21.68 22.76 -5.11
N LEU A 33 20.81 22.64 -4.09
CA LEU A 33 20.74 23.60 -2.99
C LEU A 33 21.84 23.34 -1.96
N GLU A 34 22.45 24.42 -1.46
CA GLU A 34 23.44 24.37 -0.37
C GLU A 34 22.82 23.89 0.95
N GLN A 35 21.60 24.35 1.25
CA GLN A 35 20.79 23.90 2.39
C GLN A 35 19.46 23.34 1.87
N PRO A 36 19.40 22.06 1.49
CA PRO A 36 18.16 21.45 1.04
C PRO A 36 17.19 21.27 2.20
N PHE A 37 15.91 21.53 1.94
CA PHE A 37 14.83 21.20 2.88
C PHE A 37 14.69 19.68 3.01
N LEU A 38 14.86 18.97 1.90
CA LEU A 38 14.84 17.52 1.82
C LEU A 38 16.16 17.04 1.24
N ASP A 39 17.10 16.60 2.08
CA ASP A 39 18.34 16.05 1.56
C ASP A 39 18.11 14.66 0.97
N ILE A 40 17.91 14.59 -0.33
CA ILE A 40 17.72 13.33 -1.05
C ILE A 40 19.03 12.52 -1.20
N ARG A 41 20.18 13.07 -0.76
CA ARG A 41 21.46 12.33 -0.73
C ARG A 41 21.39 11.13 0.22
N VAL A 42 20.47 11.10 1.19
CA VAL A 42 20.21 9.93 2.03
C VAL A 42 19.88 8.67 1.21
N PHE A 43 19.33 8.81 0.00
CA PHE A 43 19.08 7.70 -0.92
C PHE A 43 20.35 7.11 -1.56
N LYS A 44 21.52 7.72 -1.38
CA LYS A 44 22.80 7.09 -1.73
C LYS A 44 23.14 5.96 -0.75
N VAL A 45 22.63 6.01 0.48
CA VAL A 45 22.78 4.93 1.46
C VAL A 45 21.88 3.77 1.04
N LYS A 46 22.48 2.71 0.48
CA LYS A 46 21.76 1.56 -0.07
C LYS A 46 20.73 0.98 0.90
N GLN A 47 21.08 0.86 2.19
CA GLN A 47 20.17 0.32 3.19
C GLN A 47 18.94 1.22 3.39
N PHE A 48 19.11 2.55 3.47
CA PHE A 48 18.01 3.51 3.56
C PHE A 48 17.09 3.44 2.34
N SER A 49 17.66 3.32 1.13
CA SER A 49 16.90 3.24 -0.11
C SER A 49 16.08 1.96 -0.22
N VAL A 50 16.67 0.81 0.09
CA VAL A 50 15.98 -0.48 0.04
C VAL A 50 14.91 -0.58 1.12
N THR A 51 15.15 -0.10 2.35
CA THR A 51 14.12 -0.06 3.40
C THR A 51 12.98 0.88 3.02
N THR A 52 13.28 2.08 2.53
CA THR A 52 12.26 3.05 2.11
C THR A 52 11.42 2.52 0.94
N LEU A 53 12.04 1.86 -0.03
CA LEU A 53 11.32 1.20 -1.13
C LEU A 53 10.41 0.07 -0.63
N ALA A 54 10.91 -0.77 0.29
CA ALA A 54 10.10 -1.82 0.89
C ALA A 54 8.91 -1.24 1.70
N ILE A 55 9.12 -0.17 2.48
CA ILE A 55 8.04 0.55 3.17
C ILE A 55 7.01 1.04 2.15
N ALA A 56 7.44 1.71 1.08
CA ALA A 56 6.55 2.18 0.02
C ALA A 56 5.73 1.02 -0.58
N LEU A 57 6.37 -0.09 -0.95
CA LEU A 57 5.70 -1.27 -1.51
C LEU A 57 4.67 -1.90 -0.56
N SER A 58 4.98 -1.96 0.73
CA SER A 58 4.02 -2.45 1.72
C SER A 58 2.82 -1.51 1.90
N MET A 59 3.01 -0.19 1.80
CA MET A 59 1.88 0.76 1.76
C MET A 59 1.04 0.59 0.49
N MET A 60 1.68 0.35 -0.65
CA MET A 60 0.98 0.09 -1.91
C MET A 60 0.15 -1.20 -1.83
N ALA A 61 0.72 -2.26 -1.25
CA ALA A 61 -0.01 -3.51 -0.98
C ALA A 61 -1.15 -3.33 0.04
N MET A 62 -0.97 -2.46 1.05
CA MET A 62 -1.97 -2.14 2.06
C MET A 62 -3.19 -1.45 1.43
N MET A 63 -2.96 -0.34 0.71
CA MET A 63 -3.98 0.51 0.11
C MET A 63 -4.89 -0.25 -0.85
N GLY A 64 -4.35 -1.26 -1.56
CA GLY A 64 -5.11 -2.22 -2.40
C GLY A 64 -6.38 -2.73 -1.75
N VAL A 65 -6.25 -3.20 -0.52
CA VAL A 65 -7.37 -3.75 0.23
C VAL A 65 -8.04 -2.71 1.10
N GLU A 66 -7.27 -1.85 1.78
CA GLU A 66 -7.81 -0.89 2.74
C GLU A 66 -8.78 0.12 2.10
N MET A 67 -8.52 0.53 0.85
CA MET A 67 -9.41 1.45 0.14
C MET A 67 -10.68 0.75 -0.38
N MET A 68 -10.57 -0.51 -0.82
CA MET A 68 -11.65 -1.23 -1.47
C MET A 68 -12.54 -2.01 -0.50
N LEU A 69 -11.99 -2.48 0.62
CA LEU A 69 -12.69 -3.34 1.55
C LEU A 69 -13.90 -2.67 2.23
N PRO A 70 -13.82 -1.41 2.71
CA PRO A 70 -15.00 -0.71 3.21
C PRO A 70 -16.07 -0.53 2.13
N LEU A 71 -15.67 -0.28 0.87
CA LEU A 71 -16.61 -0.13 -0.24
C LEU A 71 -17.26 -1.46 -0.61
N TYR A 72 -16.52 -2.56 -0.51
CA TYR A 72 -17.04 -3.92 -0.68
C TYR A 72 -18.09 -4.24 0.41
N LEU A 73 -17.76 -3.99 1.69
CA LEU A 73 -18.68 -4.27 2.80
C LEU A 73 -19.96 -3.43 2.70
N GLN A 74 -19.86 -2.18 2.27
CA GLN A 74 -21.04 -1.31 2.12
C GLN A 74 -21.84 -1.63 0.85
N ASN A 75 -21.18 -1.72 -0.31
CA ASN A 75 -21.89 -1.81 -1.59
C ASN A 75 -22.28 -3.24 -1.97
N VAL A 76 -21.58 -4.26 -1.47
CA VAL A 76 -21.83 -5.68 -1.81
C VAL A 76 -22.53 -6.39 -0.65
N HIS A 77 -22.02 -6.28 0.58
CA HIS A 77 -22.69 -6.90 1.75
C HIS A 77 -23.87 -6.05 2.27
N GLY A 78 -23.99 -4.79 1.85
CA GLY A 78 -25.05 -3.91 2.34
C GLY A 78 -24.88 -3.47 3.79
N LEU A 79 -23.67 -3.60 4.36
CA LEU A 79 -23.40 -3.16 5.73
C LEU A 79 -23.44 -1.63 5.83
N SER A 80 -23.81 -1.12 7.01
CA SER A 80 -23.65 0.29 7.30
C SER A 80 -22.16 0.67 7.34
N ALA A 81 -21.87 1.97 7.23
CA ALA A 81 -20.50 2.48 7.39
C ALA A 81 -19.94 2.17 8.79
N LEU A 82 -20.79 2.19 9.82
CA LEU A 82 -20.40 1.85 11.19
C LEU A 82 -20.03 0.37 11.31
N ASP A 83 -20.88 -0.53 10.82
CA ASP A 83 -20.64 -1.97 10.89
C ASP A 83 -19.40 -2.37 10.07
N SER A 84 -19.20 -1.74 8.91
CA SER A 84 -17.99 -1.90 8.12
C SER A 84 -16.75 -1.47 8.90
N GLY A 85 -16.82 -0.36 9.65
CA GLY A 85 -15.77 0.07 10.56
C GLY A 85 -15.49 -0.95 11.67
N LEU A 86 -16.53 -1.55 12.26
CA LEU A 86 -16.39 -2.58 13.29
C LEU A 86 -15.75 -3.87 12.76
N VAL A 87 -16.03 -4.27 11.51
CA VAL A 87 -15.37 -5.40 10.84
C VAL A 87 -13.86 -5.16 10.68
N LEU A 88 -13.45 -3.91 10.44
CA LEU A 88 -12.04 -3.53 10.24
C LEU A 88 -11.30 -3.25 11.55
N LEU A 89 -12.02 -2.89 12.61
CA LEU A 89 -11.47 -2.48 13.90
C LEU A 89 -10.49 -3.51 14.50
N PRO A 90 -10.77 -4.84 14.51
CA PRO A 90 -9.81 -5.82 15.01
C PRO A 90 -8.47 -5.78 14.29
N GLY A 91 -8.45 -5.49 13.00
CA GLY A 91 -7.19 -5.33 12.26
C GLY A 91 -6.38 -4.13 12.75
N ALA A 92 -7.03 -2.99 12.99
CA ALA A 92 -6.36 -1.81 13.55
C ALA A 92 -5.81 -2.08 14.96
N LEU A 93 -6.55 -2.81 15.80
CA LEU A 93 -6.09 -3.22 17.13
C LEU A 93 -4.87 -4.14 17.05
N ILE A 94 -4.90 -5.14 16.16
CA ILE A 94 -3.74 -6.02 15.93
C ILE A 94 -2.54 -5.21 15.47
N MET A 95 -2.71 -4.27 14.53
CA MET A 95 -1.61 -3.41 14.09
C MET A 95 -1.03 -2.61 15.27
N GLY A 96 -1.88 -2.03 16.11
CA GLY A 96 -1.47 -1.26 17.30
C GLY A 96 -0.70 -2.10 18.33
N ILE A 97 -1.15 -3.34 18.58
CA ILE A 97 -0.51 -4.24 19.55
C ILE A 97 0.80 -4.81 19.01
N ILE A 98 0.82 -5.22 17.74
CA ILE A 98 1.97 -5.89 17.13
C ILE A 98 3.08 -4.91 16.77
N SER A 99 2.77 -3.64 16.47
CA SER A 99 3.79 -2.66 16.06
C SER A 99 4.90 -2.51 17.12
N PRO A 100 4.61 -2.23 18.42
CA PRO A 100 5.62 -2.20 19.47
C PRO A 100 6.44 -3.49 19.58
N LEU A 101 5.76 -4.64 19.55
CA LEU A 101 6.39 -5.96 19.64
C LEU A 101 7.34 -6.22 18.47
N ALA A 102 6.95 -5.83 17.26
CA ALA A 102 7.77 -5.95 16.06
C ALA A 102 9.01 -5.06 16.13
N GLY A 103 8.89 -3.83 16.64
CA GLY A 103 10.07 -2.98 16.85
C GLY A 103 11.00 -3.50 17.94
N SER A 104 10.49 -4.08 19.03
CA SER A 104 11.35 -4.77 20.00
C SER A 104 11.99 -6.03 19.41
N ALA A 105 11.30 -6.73 18.50
CA ALA A 105 11.86 -7.87 17.78
C ALA A 105 12.95 -7.45 16.79
N TYR A 106 12.87 -6.25 16.22
CA TYR A 106 13.89 -5.72 15.29
C TYR A 106 15.28 -5.72 15.94
N ASP A 107 15.38 -5.36 17.21
CA ASP A 107 16.64 -5.38 17.95
C ASP A 107 17.28 -6.77 18.04
N LYS A 108 16.47 -7.84 17.97
CA LYS A 108 16.93 -9.23 18.14
C LYS A 108 17.18 -9.95 16.82
N VAL A 109 16.30 -9.76 15.83
CA VAL A 109 16.33 -10.55 14.57
C VAL A 109 16.65 -9.73 13.32
N GLY A 110 16.68 -8.40 13.44
CA GLY A 110 16.96 -7.47 12.35
C GLY A 110 15.81 -7.28 11.36
N ALA A 111 15.89 -6.20 10.58
CA ALA A 111 14.82 -5.74 9.69
C ALA A 111 14.48 -6.72 8.57
N ARG A 112 15.49 -7.36 7.97
CA ARG A 112 15.31 -8.28 6.84
C ARG A 112 14.37 -9.43 7.18
N ARG A 113 14.56 -10.09 8.32
CA ARG A 113 13.75 -11.26 8.70
C ARG A 113 12.29 -10.86 8.93
N LEU A 114 12.09 -9.77 9.68
CA LEU A 114 10.74 -9.25 9.96
C LEU A 114 10.02 -8.81 8.69
N ALA A 115 10.73 -8.13 7.78
CA ALA A 115 10.16 -7.73 6.50
C ALA A 115 9.77 -8.94 5.64
N LEU A 116 10.61 -9.97 5.55
CA LEU A 116 10.29 -11.19 4.77
C LEU A 116 9.07 -11.91 5.34
N ILE A 117 8.99 -12.10 6.66
CA ILE A 117 7.83 -12.72 7.30
C ILE A 117 6.60 -11.83 7.10
N GLY A 118 6.72 -10.53 7.32
CA GLY A 118 5.63 -9.58 7.18
C GLY A 118 5.07 -9.53 5.76
N PHE A 119 5.92 -9.48 4.73
CA PHE A 119 5.48 -9.54 3.33
C PHE A 119 4.89 -10.88 2.95
N THR A 120 5.38 -11.98 3.53
CA THR A 120 4.79 -13.31 3.32
C THR A 120 3.37 -13.36 3.89
N ILE A 121 3.19 -12.91 5.13
CA ILE A 121 1.87 -12.85 5.77
C ILE A 121 0.95 -11.89 5.02
N LEU A 122 1.45 -10.73 4.60
CA LEU A 122 0.67 -9.76 3.82
C LEU A 122 0.26 -10.35 2.47
N GLY A 123 1.16 -11.02 1.75
CA GLY A 123 0.88 -11.68 0.48
C GLY A 123 -0.15 -12.80 0.64
N ILE A 124 0.13 -13.79 1.49
CA ILE A 124 -0.77 -14.92 1.74
C ILE A 124 -2.13 -14.44 2.25
N GLY A 125 -2.14 -13.49 3.19
CA GLY A 125 -3.36 -12.90 3.73
C GLY A 125 -4.17 -12.10 2.71
N THR A 126 -3.56 -11.65 1.61
CA THR A 126 -4.25 -10.95 0.51
C THR A 126 -4.91 -11.92 -0.47
N ILE A 127 -4.40 -13.15 -0.63
CA ILE A 127 -4.92 -14.11 -1.62
C ILE A 127 -6.43 -14.35 -1.48
N PRO A 128 -6.99 -14.63 -0.27
CA PRO A 128 -8.42 -14.87 -0.13
C PRO A 128 -9.30 -13.67 -0.52
N PHE A 129 -8.78 -12.44 -0.45
CA PHE A 129 -9.53 -11.24 -0.83
C PHE A 129 -9.90 -11.25 -2.32
N ILE A 130 -9.05 -11.84 -3.17
CA ILE A 130 -9.25 -11.96 -4.62
C ILE A 130 -10.45 -12.86 -4.96
N PHE A 131 -10.93 -13.66 -4.00
CA PHE A 131 -12.04 -14.60 -4.19
C PHE A 131 -13.27 -14.27 -3.35
N LEU A 132 -13.35 -13.06 -2.77
CA LEU A 132 -14.50 -12.67 -1.96
C LEU A 132 -15.79 -12.61 -2.78
N THR A 133 -16.89 -13.00 -2.15
CA THR A 133 -18.22 -13.03 -2.76
C THR A 133 -19.21 -12.35 -1.84
N GLY A 134 -20.35 -11.86 -2.36
CA GLY A 134 -21.35 -11.21 -1.52
C GLY A 134 -21.93 -12.06 -0.38
N THR A 135 -21.63 -13.36 -0.35
CA THR A 135 -22.03 -14.30 0.70
C THR A 135 -20.89 -14.67 1.66
N THR A 136 -19.70 -14.10 1.50
CA THR A 136 -18.57 -14.40 2.39
C THR A 136 -18.88 -13.91 3.81
N PRO A 137 -18.71 -14.72 4.86
CA PRO A 137 -19.05 -14.27 6.21
C PRO A 137 -18.16 -13.12 6.72
N ASP A 138 -18.76 -12.12 7.37
CA ASP A 138 -18.03 -10.94 7.87
C ASP A 138 -16.90 -11.30 8.84
N HIS A 139 -17.14 -12.26 9.75
CA HIS A 139 -16.12 -12.71 10.70
C HIS A 139 -14.89 -13.33 10.02
N TYR A 140 -15.07 -13.95 8.85
CA TYR A 140 -13.98 -14.47 8.05
C TYR A 140 -13.17 -13.33 7.44
N ILE A 141 -13.84 -12.29 6.93
CA ILE A 141 -13.21 -11.07 6.42
C ILE A 141 -12.41 -10.36 7.53
N THR A 142 -13.00 -10.23 8.72
CA THR A 142 -12.35 -9.67 9.91
C THR A 142 -11.05 -10.40 10.23
N LEU A 143 -11.07 -11.74 10.25
CA LEU A 143 -9.90 -12.56 10.54
C LEU A 143 -8.81 -12.36 9.48
N LEU A 144 -9.17 -12.40 8.20
CA LEU A 144 -8.23 -12.18 7.10
C LEU A 144 -7.61 -10.78 7.14
N TYR A 145 -8.42 -9.77 7.43
CA TYR A 145 -7.96 -8.39 7.56
C TYR A 145 -6.99 -8.25 8.75
N ALA A 146 -7.30 -8.87 9.89
CA ALA A 146 -6.42 -8.90 11.05
C ALA A 146 -5.08 -9.57 10.76
N VAL A 147 -5.06 -10.70 10.04
CA VAL A 147 -3.83 -11.37 9.59
C VAL A 147 -2.99 -10.45 8.70
N ARG A 148 -3.61 -9.72 7.76
CA ARG A 148 -2.87 -8.76 6.93
C ARG A 148 -2.26 -7.64 7.77
N MET A 149 -3.01 -7.09 8.72
CA MET A 149 -2.54 -6.04 9.61
C MET A 149 -1.39 -6.47 10.52
N PHE A 150 -1.38 -7.74 10.94
CA PHE A 150 -0.22 -8.36 11.60
C PHE A 150 1.03 -8.31 10.70
N GLY A 151 0.88 -8.72 9.43
CA GLY A 151 1.96 -8.66 8.44
C GLY A 151 2.50 -7.25 8.25
N ILE A 152 1.63 -6.26 8.13
CA ILE A 152 2.01 -4.84 7.98
C ILE A 152 2.73 -4.31 9.20
N ALA A 153 2.27 -4.63 10.41
CA ALA A 153 2.93 -4.22 11.66
C ALA A 153 4.37 -4.75 11.75
N MET A 154 4.62 -5.97 11.27
CA MET A 154 5.97 -6.55 11.20
C MET A 154 6.87 -5.92 10.13
N ILE A 155 6.31 -5.17 9.18
CA ILE A 155 7.08 -4.46 8.15
C ILE A 155 7.34 -3.02 8.60
N MET A 156 6.27 -2.25 8.84
CA MET A 156 6.30 -0.78 8.95
C MET A 156 7.32 -0.31 9.98
N MET A 157 7.17 -0.73 11.22
CA MET A 157 7.97 -0.23 12.32
C MET A 157 9.43 -0.71 12.26
N PRO A 158 9.74 -2.00 12.05
CA PRO A 158 11.12 -2.48 11.86
C PRO A 158 11.85 -1.84 10.68
N LEU A 159 11.19 -1.66 9.55
CA LEU A 159 11.82 -1.02 8.38
C LEU A 159 12.06 0.47 8.61
N THR A 160 11.13 1.16 9.27
CA THR A 160 11.31 2.59 9.60
C THR A 160 12.48 2.78 10.55
N ALA A 161 12.56 1.95 11.59
CA ALA A 161 13.71 1.92 12.51
C ALA A 161 15.01 1.65 11.75
N SER A 162 15.04 0.63 10.88
CA SER A 162 16.22 0.32 10.07
C SER A 162 16.61 1.40 9.07
N ALA A 163 15.65 2.15 8.53
CA ALA A 163 15.94 3.28 7.66
C ALA A 163 16.67 4.37 8.45
N MET A 164 16.17 4.73 9.63
CA MET A 164 16.77 5.77 10.46
C MET A 164 18.13 5.34 11.03
N SER A 165 18.27 4.08 11.48
CA SER A 165 19.56 3.56 11.96
C SER A 165 20.63 3.45 10.87
N ALA A 166 20.27 3.54 9.58
CA ALA A 166 21.23 3.52 8.49
C ALA A 166 21.88 4.88 8.21
N LEU A 167 21.37 5.96 8.82
CA LEU A 167 21.84 7.32 8.62
C LEU A 167 22.58 7.85 9.86
N PRO A 168 23.55 8.76 9.70
CA PRO A 168 24.11 9.52 10.81
C PRO A 168 23.01 10.30 11.57
N PRO A 169 23.16 10.51 12.90
CA PRO A 169 22.15 11.20 13.70
C PRO A 169 21.74 12.59 13.19
N HIS A 170 22.69 13.33 12.60
CA HIS A 170 22.42 14.67 12.03
C HIS A 170 21.58 14.63 10.74
N GLU A 171 21.54 13.49 10.03
CA GLU A 171 20.73 13.30 8.83
C GLU A 171 19.34 12.69 9.14
N ALA A 172 19.09 12.26 10.39
CA ALA A 172 17.87 11.54 10.76
C ALA A 172 16.58 12.33 10.46
N ALA A 173 16.61 13.67 10.62
CA ALA A 173 15.49 14.53 10.27
C ALA A 173 15.22 14.53 8.76
N HIS A 174 16.26 14.66 7.93
CA HIS A 174 16.14 14.59 6.46
C HIS A 174 15.75 13.18 5.99
N GLY A 175 16.26 12.14 6.66
CA GLY A 175 15.87 10.75 6.44
C GLY A 175 14.39 10.51 6.72
N THR A 176 13.88 11.01 7.85
CA THR A 176 12.46 10.91 8.21
C THR A 176 11.59 11.65 7.20
N ALA A 177 11.96 12.88 6.84
CA ALA A 177 11.25 13.66 5.83
C ALA A 177 11.24 12.96 4.47
N SER A 178 12.37 12.39 4.05
CA SER A 178 12.52 11.66 2.78
C SER A 178 11.70 10.38 2.76
N ASN A 179 11.71 9.63 3.86
CA ASN A 179 10.93 8.41 4.01
C ASN A 179 9.43 8.72 3.96
N ASN A 180 8.96 9.73 4.69
CA ASN A 180 7.57 10.17 4.66
C ASN A 180 7.16 10.69 3.28
N THR A 181 8.02 11.43 2.60
CA THR A 181 7.76 11.91 1.24
C THR A 181 7.60 10.73 0.26
N ALA A 182 8.51 9.76 0.31
CA ALA A 182 8.42 8.56 -0.52
C ALA A 182 7.14 7.76 -0.24
N ARG A 183 6.76 7.64 1.03
CA ARG A 183 5.49 7.01 1.45
C ARG A 183 4.27 7.72 0.87
N GLN A 184 4.22 9.06 0.95
CA GLN A 184 3.08 9.82 0.44
C GLN A 184 2.98 9.75 -1.09
N ILE A 185 4.13 9.79 -1.79
CA ILE A 185 4.16 9.60 -3.24
C ILE A 185 3.63 8.20 -3.61
N ALA A 186 4.11 7.15 -2.94
CA ALA A 186 3.65 5.79 -3.18
C ALA A 186 2.14 5.61 -2.93
N SER A 187 1.63 6.19 -1.83
CA SER A 187 0.20 6.20 -1.50
C SER A 187 -0.63 6.93 -2.55
N ALA A 188 -0.19 8.09 -3.02
CA ALA A 188 -0.91 8.84 -4.05
C ALA A 188 -0.96 8.06 -5.38
N ILE A 189 0.17 7.49 -5.81
CA ILE A 189 0.25 6.70 -7.05
C ILE A 189 -0.67 5.49 -6.97
N VAL A 190 -0.64 4.73 -5.87
CA VAL A 190 -1.42 3.49 -5.76
C VAL A 190 -2.92 3.78 -5.64
N VAL A 191 -3.32 4.83 -4.91
CA VAL A 191 -4.73 5.23 -4.80
C VAL A 191 -5.28 5.63 -6.18
N ALA A 192 -4.51 6.39 -6.96
CA ALA A 192 -4.89 6.77 -8.32
C ALA A 192 -5.00 5.53 -9.23
N LEU A 193 -4.00 4.64 -9.20
CA LEU A 193 -3.96 3.40 -9.97
C LEU A 193 -5.17 2.51 -9.65
N LEU A 194 -5.40 2.20 -8.38
CA LEU A 194 -6.47 1.30 -7.93
C LEU A 194 -7.85 1.88 -8.21
N SER A 195 -8.06 3.18 -7.95
CA SER A 195 -9.33 3.84 -8.24
C SER A 195 -9.63 3.81 -9.73
N SER A 196 -8.63 4.13 -10.56
CA SER A 196 -8.77 4.14 -12.02
C SER A 196 -9.02 2.74 -12.59
N VAL A 197 -8.21 1.75 -12.20
CA VAL A 197 -8.37 0.36 -12.67
C VAL A 197 -9.71 -0.21 -12.22
N THR A 198 -10.09 -0.03 -10.95
CA THR A 198 -11.38 -0.52 -10.44
C THR A 198 -12.54 0.09 -11.20
N GLN A 199 -12.56 1.42 -11.34
CA GLN A 199 -13.60 2.12 -12.09
C GLN A 199 -13.65 1.67 -13.55
N ASN A 200 -12.50 1.49 -14.20
CA ASN A 200 -12.41 1.02 -15.57
C ASN A 200 -12.99 -0.40 -15.72
N VAL A 201 -12.63 -1.32 -14.82
CA VAL A 201 -13.17 -2.68 -14.81
C VAL A 201 -14.69 -2.66 -14.59
N ILE A 202 -15.18 -1.90 -13.61
CA ILE A 202 -16.61 -1.77 -13.34
C ILE A 202 -17.35 -1.23 -14.57
N ASN A 203 -16.86 -0.13 -15.16
CA ASN A 203 -17.50 0.52 -16.30
C ASN A 203 -17.53 -0.38 -17.55
N ASN A 204 -16.46 -1.14 -17.80
CA ASN A 204 -16.37 -2.06 -18.94
C ASN A 204 -17.24 -3.32 -18.77
N ASN A 205 -17.61 -3.69 -17.55
CA ASN A 205 -18.46 -4.86 -17.27
C ASN A 205 -19.86 -4.44 -16.81
N LYS A 206 -20.20 -3.14 -16.89
CA LYS A 206 -21.48 -2.61 -16.42
C LYS A 206 -22.62 -3.05 -17.37
N PRO A 207 -23.76 -3.53 -16.83
CA PRO A 207 -24.93 -3.85 -17.65
C PRO A 207 -25.47 -2.63 -18.41
N SER A 208 -26.12 -2.88 -19.55
CA SER A 208 -26.71 -1.83 -20.37
C SER A 208 -27.80 -1.06 -19.61
N LYS A 209 -27.95 0.25 -19.89
CA LYS A 209 -29.02 1.06 -19.29
C LYS A 209 -30.42 0.55 -19.67
N LEU A 210 -30.58 -0.07 -20.84
CA LEU A 210 -31.85 -0.65 -21.27
C LEU A 210 -32.29 -1.79 -20.34
N LEU A 211 -31.35 -2.61 -19.85
CA LEU A 211 -31.63 -3.68 -18.89
C LEU A 211 -32.13 -3.11 -17.55
N GLN A 212 -31.70 -1.90 -17.17
CA GLN A 212 -32.17 -1.23 -15.96
C GLN A 212 -33.68 -0.97 -15.99
N GLU A 213 -34.23 -0.63 -17.16
CA GLU A 213 -35.66 -0.36 -17.33
C GLU A 213 -36.48 -1.64 -17.49
N GLN A 214 -35.91 -2.64 -18.18
CA GLN A 214 -36.59 -3.89 -18.50
C GLN A 214 -36.60 -4.90 -17.34
N ASN A 215 -35.46 -5.05 -16.65
CA ASN A 215 -35.30 -6.00 -15.56
C ASN A 215 -34.36 -5.43 -14.47
N PRO A 216 -34.91 -4.58 -13.57
CA PRO A 216 -34.11 -3.92 -12.53
C PRO A 216 -33.34 -4.87 -11.61
N LEU A 217 -33.89 -6.07 -11.35
CA LEU A 217 -33.27 -7.09 -10.50
C LEU A 217 -32.02 -7.67 -11.15
N GLU A 218 -32.10 -8.00 -12.44
CA GLU A 218 -30.97 -8.54 -13.21
C GLU A 218 -29.90 -7.48 -13.46
N TYR A 219 -30.31 -6.22 -13.66
CA TYR A 219 -29.35 -5.11 -13.71
C TYR A 219 -28.57 -4.98 -12.39
N ALA A 220 -29.26 -5.09 -11.24
CA ALA A 220 -28.62 -4.99 -9.93
C ALA A 220 -27.61 -6.12 -9.68
N SER A 221 -27.94 -7.37 -10.03
CA SER A 221 -27.02 -8.50 -9.88
C SER A 221 -25.78 -8.36 -10.77
N GLN A 222 -25.95 -8.02 -12.05
CA GLN A 222 -24.82 -7.83 -12.97
C GLN A 222 -23.92 -6.64 -12.56
N LEU A 223 -24.50 -5.58 -11.99
CA LEU A 223 -23.72 -4.46 -11.46
C LEU A 223 -22.89 -4.86 -10.23
N LEU A 224 -23.43 -5.74 -9.38
CA LEU A 224 -22.73 -6.30 -8.23
C LEU A 224 -21.55 -7.18 -8.68
N ASP A 225 -21.75 -8.02 -9.70
CA ASP A 225 -20.68 -8.83 -10.29
C ASP A 225 -19.57 -7.96 -10.91
N ALA A 226 -19.93 -6.90 -11.62
CA ALA A 226 -18.97 -5.93 -12.14
C ALA A 226 -18.16 -5.25 -11.03
N SER A 227 -18.82 -4.92 -9.91
CA SER A 227 -18.20 -4.33 -8.71
C SER A 227 -17.22 -5.30 -8.04
N LEU A 228 -17.63 -6.56 -7.85
CA LEU A 228 -16.77 -7.62 -7.33
C LEU A 228 -15.52 -7.80 -8.19
N LYS A 229 -15.67 -7.85 -9.51
CA LYS A 229 -14.54 -7.97 -10.45
C LYS A 229 -13.57 -6.79 -10.34
N GLY A 230 -14.09 -5.58 -10.15
CA GLY A 230 -13.28 -4.40 -9.88
C GLY A 230 -12.46 -4.52 -8.59
N PHE A 231 -13.10 -4.95 -7.50
CA PHE A 231 -12.43 -5.16 -6.22
C PHE A 231 -11.39 -6.27 -6.28
N HIS A 232 -11.71 -7.42 -6.87
CA HIS A 232 -10.76 -8.53 -7.07
C HIS A 232 -9.51 -8.09 -7.83
N THR A 233 -9.69 -7.26 -8.86
CA THR A 233 -8.56 -6.71 -9.64
C THR A 233 -7.66 -5.84 -8.75
N SER A 234 -8.23 -4.98 -7.91
CA SER A 234 -7.47 -4.17 -6.95
C SER A 234 -6.73 -5.00 -5.90
N PHE A 235 -7.37 -6.05 -5.38
CA PHE A 235 -6.73 -6.97 -4.44
C PHE A 235 -5.57 -7.72 -5.09
N ALA A 236 -5.71 -8.14 -6.35
CA ALA A 236 -4.64 -8.78 -7.12
C ALA A 236 -3.45 -7.82 -7.39
N ILE A 237 -3.73 -6.55 -7.69
CA ILE A 237 -2.69 -5.51 -7.78
C ILE A 237 -1.98 -5.35 -6.42
N GLY A 238 -2.73 -5.29 -5.31
CA GLY A 238 -2.16 -5.26 -3.96
C GLY A 238 -1.23 -6.45 -3.67
N LEU A 239 -1.62 -7.66 -4.08
CA LEU A 239 -0.79 -8.86 -3.97
C LEU A 239 0.51 -8.72 -4.75
N SER A 240 0.48 -8.16 -5.96
CA SER A 240 1.70 -7.94 -6.76
C SER A 240 2.70 -7.02 -6.03
N PHE A 241 2.24 -5.96 -5.37
CA PHE A 241 3.10 -5.10 -4.56
C PHE A 241 3.68 -5.82 -3.35
N ALA A 242 2.92 -6.72 -2.71
CA ALA A 242 3.43 -7.54 -1.61
C ALA A 242 4.54 -8.50 -2.09
N ILE A 243 4.37 -9.12 -3.26
CA ILE A 243 5.39 -9.99 -3.88
C ILE A 243 6.65 -9.20 -4.25
N ILE A 244 6.50 -8.04 -4.89
CA ILE A 244 7.63 -7.17 -5.22
C ILE A 244 8.32 -6.71 -3.93
N GLY A 245 7.56 -6.35 -2.90
CA GLY A 245 8.06 -5.99 -1.58
C GLY A 245 8.85 -7.12 -0.91
N PHE A 246 8.38 -8.36 -1.01
CA PHE A 246 9.11 -9.54 -0.55
C PHE A 246 10.46 -9.67 -1.28
N VAL A 247 10.47 -9.53 -2.60
CA VAL A 247 11.69 -9.59 -3.41
C VAL A 247 12.66 -8.46 -3.02
N VAL A 248 12.17 -7.23 -2.85
CA VAL A 248 12.98 -6.10 -2.38
C VAL A 248 13.55 -6.36 -0.99
N ALA A 249 12.77 -6.97 -0.09
CA ALA A 249 13.22 -7.31 1.25
C ALA A 249 14.38 -8.33 1.26
N LEU A 250 14.57 -9.14 0.20
CA LEU A 250 15.73 -10.03 0.07
C LEU A 250 17.05 -9.25 -0.08
N PHE A 251 17.00 -8.01 -0.55
CA PHE A 251 18.16 -7.14 -0.71
C PHE A 251 18.52 -6.34 0.56
N LEU A 252 17.70 -6.43 1.62
CA LEU A 252 18.03 -5.85 2.92
C LEU A 252 19.24 -6.55 3.54
N ARG A 253 20.10 -5.76 4.21
CA ARG A 253 21.26 -6.27 4.94
C ARG A 253 20.81 -7.22 6.06
N ARG A 254 21.59 -8.26 6.32
CA ARG A 254 21.39 -9.20 7.43
C ARG A 254 21.99 -8.60 8.71
N GLY A 255 21.31 -8.76 9.86
CA GLY A 255 21.79 -8.30 11.17
C GLY A 255 21.28 -6.91 11.58
N LYS A 256 21.67 -6.48 12.80
CA LYS A 256 21.40 -5.14 13.34
C LYS A 256 22.45 -4.16 12.79
N ILE A 257 22.02 -2.96 12.41
CA ILE A 257 22.96 -1.86 12.17
C ILE A 257 23.35 -1.35 13.56
N ILE A 258 24.50 -1.78 14.06
CA ILE A 258 25.12 -1.19 15.25
C ILE A 258 26.27 -0.35 14.70
N GLU A 259 26.17 0.95 14.95
CA GLU A 259 27.13 2.05 14.78
C GLU A 259 28.10 2.01 13.59
N VAL A 260 28.09 3.12 12.85
CA VAL A 260 29.24 3.58 12.09
C VAL A 260 30.39 3.74 13.09
N GLU A 261 31.27 2.73 13.12
CA GLU A 261 32.59 2.87 13.69
C GLU A 261 33.32 3.98 12.92
N LYS A 262 34.04 4.78 13.71
CA LYS A 262 34.73 6.02 13.38
C LYS A 262 35.65 5.91 12.16
N GLU A 263 36.02 7.12 11.71
CA GLU A 263 37.13 7.47 10.80
C GLU A 263 36.74 7.62 9.32
N LEU A 264 36.45 8.87 8.94
CA LEU A 264 37.29 9.69 8.04
C LEU A 264 36.98 11.18 8.26
#